data_AF-A0A1J3ITD6-F1
#
_entry.id   AF-A0A1J3ITD6-F1
#
_cell.length_a   1.000
_cell.length_b   1.000
_cell.length_c   1.000
_cell.angle_alpha   90.00
_cell.angle_beta   90.00
_cell.angle_gamma   90.00
#
_symmetry.space_group_name_H-M   'P 1'
#
loop_
_entity.id
_entity.type
_entity.pdbx_description
1 polymer ?
#
loop_
_entity_poly.entity_id
_entity_poly.type
_entity_poly.pdbx_seq_one_letter_code
_entity_poly.pdbx_strand_id
1 'polypeptide(L)'
;LARNPKLMQKVQDEIRERLGKNKERITEEDIGKVPYLDLVIKETFRLHPAVPLLLPRETMAHIKVQGYDIPPKRRILVNAWAIGRDPKLWTNPEEFNPERFVDSPVDYRGQHFEL
;
A
#
# COMPACT_ATOMS: atom_id res chain seq x y z
N LEU A 1 -1.99 -5.73 -12.47
CA LEU A 1 -2.57 -5.15 -13.71
C LEU A 1 -2.76 -6.16 -14.86
N ALA A 2 -1.78 -6.99 -15.23
CA ALA A 2 -1.97 -7.98 -16.32
C ALA A 2 -3.18 -8.91 -16.12
N ARG A 3 -3.50 -9.25 -14.87
CA ARG A 3 -4.69 -10.03 -14.48
C ARG A 3 -6.00 -9.23 -14.48
N ASN A 4 -5.94 -7.89 -14.60
CA ASN A 4 -7.07 -6.96 -14.57
C ASN A 4 -7.00 -5.98 -15.77
N PRO A 5 -7.32 -6.43 -17.01
CA PRO A 5 -7.15 -5.61 -18.22
C PRO A 5 -7.91 -4.29 -18.20
N LYS A 6 -9.12 -4.26 -17.60
CA LYS A 6 -9.92 -3.04 -17.46
C LYS A 6 -9.23 -1.97 -16.62
N LEU A 7 -8.66 -2.36 -15.48
CA LEU A 7 -7.89 -1.45 -14.62
C LEU A 7 -6.59 -0.99 -15.30
N MET A 8 -5.95 -1.88 -16.07
CA MET A 8 -4.77 -1.53 -16.85
C MET A 8 -5.10 -0.49 -17.93
N GLN A 9 -6.21 -0.65 -18.64
CA GLN A 9 -6.67 0.33 -19.61
C GLN A 9 -6.96 1.68 -18.94
N LYS A 10 -7.68 1.67 -17.81
CA LYS A 10 -8.02 2.89 -17.06
C LYS A 10 -6.79 3.70 -16.64
N VAL A 11 -5.77 3.07 -16.08
CA VAL A 11 -4.54 3.79 -15.69
C VAL A 11 -3.74 4.29 -16.90
N GLN A 12 -3.72 3.53 -18.00
CA GLN A 12 -3.07 3.98 -19.22
C GLN A 12 -3.78 5.18 -19.86
N ASP A 13 -5.12 5.20 -19.81
CA ASP A 13 -5.92 6.30 -20.35
C ASP A 13 -5.74 7.57 -19.51
N GLU A 14 -5.73 7.47 -18.18
CA GLU A 14 -5.38 8.60 -17.31
C GLU A 14 -4.00 9.19 -17.68
N ILE A 15 -2.98 8.33 -17.78
CA ILE A 15 -1.62 8.77 -18.11
C ILE A 15 -1.59 9.51 -19.45
N ARG A 16 -2.22 8.94 -20.49
CA ARG A 16 -2.25 9.53 -21.84
C ARG A 16 -3.06 10.83 -21.89
N GLU A 17 -4.13 10.93 -21.12
CA GLU A 17 -4.98 12.13 -21.04
C GLU A 17 -4.28 13.26 -20.28
N ARG A 18 -3.64 12.96 -19.14
CA ARG A 18 -3.05 13.96 -18.25
C ARG A 18 -1.67 14.42 -18.68
N LEU A 19 -0.84 13.51 -19.21
CA LEU A 19 0.55 13.79 -19.56
C LEU A 19 0.80 13.93 -21.06
N GLY A 20 -0.20 13.60 -21.88
CA GLY A 20 -0.15 13.63 -23.34
C GLY A 20 0.32 12.31 -23.96
N LYS A 21 -0.25 11.98 -25.12
CA LYS A 21 -0.03 10.70 -25.84
C LYS A 21 1.42 10.47 -26.30
N ASN A 22 2.18 11.54 -26.48
CA ASN A 22 3.54 11.50 -27.05
C ASN A 22 4.64 11.59 -25.99
N LYS A 23 4.28 11.57 -24.70
CA LYS A 23 5.28 11.63 -23.64
C LYS A 23 5.94 10.26 -23.46
N GLU A 24 7.18 10.15 -23.93
CA GLU A 24 7.94 8.88 -23.86
C GLU A 24 8.35 8.49 -22.43
N ARG A 25 8.62 9.48 -21.56
CA ARG A 25 9.12 9.26 -20.20
C ARG A 25 8.37 10.13 -19.20
N ILE A 26 7.94 9.51 -18.11
CA ILE A 26 7.31 10.16 -16.97
C ILE A 26 8.41 10.62 -16.00
N THR A 27 8.32 11.85 -15.50
CA THR A 27 9.23 12.39 -14.48
C THR A 27 8.55 12.39 -13.10
N GLU A 28 9.30 12.65 -12.04
CA GLU A 28 8.76 12.74 -10.67
C GLU A 28 7.67 13.82 -10.54
N GLU A 29 7.86 14.97 -11.20
CA GLU A 29 6.89 16.08 -11.24
C GLU A 29 5.54 15.70 -11.89
N ASP A 30 5.53 14.65 -12.70
CA ASP A 30 4.32 14.17 -13.35
C ASP A 30 3.49 13.26 -12.44
N ILE A 31 4.09 12.63 -11.44
CA ILE A 31 3.42 11.64 -10.58
C ILE A 31 2.20 12.28 -9.89
N GLY A 32 2.32 13.54 -9.45
CA GLY A 32 1.20 14.28 -8.85
C GLY A 32 0.04 14.59 -9.80
N LYS A 33 0.20 14.39 -11.11
CA LYS A 33 -0.82 14.66 -12.13
C LYS A 33 -1.61 13.41 -12.54
N VAL A 34 -1.20 12.23 -12.08
CA VAL A 34 -1.80 10.92 -12.39
C VAL A 34 -2.28 10.23 -11.11
N PRO A 35 -3.35 10.75 -10.46
CA PRO A 35 -3.78 10.28 -9.16
C PRO A 35 -4.26 8.82 -9.16
N TYR A 36 -4.81 8.30 -10.26
CA TYR A 36 -5.25 6.91 -10.32
C TYR A 36 -4.06 5.93 -10.30
N LEU A 37 -2.91 6.31 -10.88
CA LEU A 37 -1.67 5.53 -10.73
C LEU A 37 -1.26 5.40 -9.26
N ASP A 38 -1.39 6.46 -8.46
CA ASP A 38 -1.14 6.42 -7.02
C ASP A 38 -2.05 5.39 -6.31
N LEU A 39 -3.35 5.38 -6.62
CA LEU A 39 -4.29 4.41 -6.06
C LEU A 39 -3.90 2.95 -6.41
N VAL A 40 -3.44 2.72 -7.65
CA VAL A 40 -2.97 1.40 -8.10
C VAL A 40 -1.71 0.96 -7.34
N ILE A 41 -0.78 1.88 -7.07
CA ILE A 41 0.43 1.61 -6.30
C ILE A 41 0.07 1.26 -4.85
N LYS A 42 -0.82 2.03 -4.22
CA LYS A 42 -1.32 1.75 -2.86
C LYS A 42 -1.96 0.37 -2.77
N GLU A 43 -2.85 0.02 -3.69
CA GLU A 43 -3.47 -1.30 -3.71
C GLU A 43 -2.47 -2.44 -3.99
N THR A 44 -1.40 -2.13 -4.73
CA THR A 44 -0.29 -3.07 -4.92
C THR A 44 0.46 -3.31 -3.62
N PHE A 45 0.77 -2.29 -2.83
CA PHE A 45 1.46 -2.48 -1.55
C PHE A 45 0.59 -3.18 -0.50
N ARG A 46 -0.71 -2.87 -0.43
CA ARG A 46 -1.65 -3.58 0.46
C ARG A 46 -1.65 -5.09 0.20
N LEU A 47 -1.79 -5.49 -1.08
CA LEU A 47 -1.86 -6.90 -1.45
C LEU A 47 -0.49 -7.57 -1.56
N HIS A 48 0.54 -6.86 -1.96
CA HIS A 48 1.85 -7.42 -2.26
C HIS A 48 2.96 -6.59 -1.59
N PRO A 49 2.98 -6.53 -0.24
CA PRO A 49 4.02 -5.81 0.46
C PRO A 49 5.37 -6.46 0.16
N ALA A 50 6.36 -5.65 -0.22
CA ALA A 50 7.71 -6.14 -0.51
C ALA A 50 8.38 -6.80 0.71
N VAL A 51 8.00 -6.38 1.92
CA VAL A 51 8.45 -6.95 3.19
C VAL A 51 7.23 -7.40 4.02
N PRO A 52 6.69 -8.61 3.79
CA PRO A 52 5.45 -9.10 4.43
C PRO A 52 5.42 -9.09 5.96
N LEU A 53 6.58 -9.22 6.61
CA LEU A 53 6.74 -9.22 8.07
C LEU A 53 7.44 -7.96 8.62
N LEU A 54 7.63 -6.95 7.77
CA LEU A 54 8.45 -5.76 7.99
C LEU A 54 9.86 -6.07 8.53
N LEU A 55 10.59 -5.04 8.94
CA LEU A 55 11.89 -5.22 9.59
C LEU A 55 11.68 -5.62 11.07
N PRO A 56 12.37 -6.66 11.56
CA PRO A 56 12.31 -7.02 12.96
C PRO A 56 12.71 -5.85 13.87
N ARG A 57 11.92 -5.60 14.91
CA ARG A 57 12.25 -4.65 15.97
C ARG A 57 12.58 -5.40 17.25
N GLU A 58 13.51 -4.88 18.05
CA GLU A 58 13.83 -5.44 19.36
C GLU A 58 13.38 -4.48 20.46
N THR A 59 12.71 -5.02 21.48
CA THR A 59 12.27 -4.25 22.65
C THR A 59 13.46 -3.84 23.52
N MET A 60 13.64 -2.54 23.72
CA MET A 60 14.73 -2.00 24.56
C MET A 60 14.45 -2.08 26.06
N ALA A 61 13.18 -2.13 26.44
CA ALA A 61 12.71 -2.19 27.81
C ALA A 61 11.48 -3.11 27.91
N HIS A 62 11.04 -3.37 29.13
CA HIS A 62 9.75 -4.01 29.38
C HIS A 62 8.62 -3.09 28.90
N ILE A 63 7.76 -3.59 28.00
CA ILE A 63 6.61 -2.86 27.49
C ILE A 63 5.33 -3.68 27.65
N LYS A 64 4.18 -3.00 27.70
CA LYS A 64 2.86 -3.64 27.68
C LYS A 64 2.13 -3.31 26.39
N VAL A 65 1.68 -4.32 25.66
CA VAL A 65 0.93 -4.16 24.40
C VAL A 65 -0.38 -4.92 24.53
N GLN A 66 -1.51 -4.23 24.39
CA GLN A 66 -2.85 -4.84 24.50
C GLN A 66 -3.02 -5.70 25.79
N GLY A 67 -2.42 -5.25 26.90
CA GLY A 67 -2.44 -5.96 28.19
C GLY A 67 -1.30 -6.96 28.40
N TYR A 68 -0.65 -7.44 27.34
CA TYR A 68 0.44 -8.42 27.40
C TYR A 68 1.77 -7.79 27.80
N ASP A 69 2.48 -8.45 28.73
CA ASP A 69 3.81 -8.05 29.16
C ASP A 69 4.89 -8.61 28.21
N ILE A 70 5.70 -7.72 27.64
CA ILE A 70 6.77 -8.05 26.70
C ILE A 70 8.11 -7.62 27.32
N PRO A 71 8.94 -8.57 27.78
CA PRO A 71 10.26 -8.29 28.35
C PRO A 71 11.21 -7.63 27.34
N PRO A 72 12.31 -7.00 27.80
CA PRO A 72 13.37 -6.52 26.91
C PRO A 72 14.03 -7.67 26.11
N LYS A 73 14.71 -7.32 25.02
CA LYS A 73 15.38 -8.25 24.09
C LYS A 73 14.45 -9.25 23.39
N ARG A 74 13.19 -8.86 23.15
CA ARG A 74 12.23 -9.64 22.36
C ARG A 74 12.09 -9.05 20.97
N ARG A 75 12.07 -9.95 19.98
CA ARG A 75 11.86 -9.61 18.58
C ARG A 75 10.37 -9.47 18.30
N ILE A 76 9.98 -8.32 17.77
CA ILE A 76 8.64 -8.01 17.31
C ILE A 76 8.66 -8.02 15.78
N LEU A 77 7.70 -8.74 15.20
CA LEU A 77 7.42 -8.79 13.78
C LEU A 77 6.00 -8.29 13.55
N VAL A 78 5.81 -7.47 12.52
CA VAL A 78 4.49 -6.95 12.14
C VAL A 78 4.08 -7.62 10.85
N ASN A 79 3.01 -8.41 10.89
CA ASN A 79 2.54 -9.16 9.73
C ASN A 79 1.68 -8.26 8.82
N ALA A 80 2.34 -7.35 8.09
CA ALA A 80 1.70 -6.45 7.14
C ALA A 80 0.88 -7.21 6.08
N TRP A 81 1.35 -8.38 5.63
CA TRP A 81 0.62 -9.21 4.67
C TRP A 81 -0.74 -9.70 5.20
N ALA A 82 -0.81 -10.09 6.47
CA ALA A 82 -2.06 -10.49 7.10
C ALA A 82 -2.98 -9.28 7.36
N ILE A 83 -2.42 -8.16 7.83
CA ILE A 83 -3.19 -6.92 8.08
C ILE A 83 -3.83 -6.43 6.78
N GLY A 84 -3.06 -6.40 5.68
CA GLY A 84 -3.53 -6.00 4.37
C GLY A 84 -4.64 -6.90 3.82
N ARG A 85 -4.87 -8.10 4.39
CA ARG A 85 -5.89 -9.07 3.96
C ARG A 85 -6.96 -9.36 5.00
N ASP A 86 -6.94 -8.68 6.14
CA ASP A 86 -7.91 -8.97 7.19
C ASP A 86 -9.33 -8.54 6.73
N PRO A 87 -10.30 -9.46 6.62
CA PRO A 87 -11.67 -9.13 6.22
C PRO A 87 -12.38 -8.23 7.24
N LYS A 88 -11.85 -8.08 8.46
CA LYS A 88 -12.37 -7.12 9.45
C LYS A 88 -11.94 -5.68 9.15
N LEU A 89 -10.86 -5.50 8.40
CA LEU A 89 -10.30 -4.20 8.03
C LEU A 89 -10.62 -3.83 6.58
N TRP A 90 -10.71 -4.82 5.69
CA TRP A 90 -10.85 -4.61 4.25
C TRP A 90 -12.06 -5.37 3.68
N THR A 91 -12.97 -4.64 3.04
CA THR A 91 -14.04 -5.25 2.22
C THR A 91 -13.44 -5.91 0.99
N ASN A 92 -13.84 -7.17 0.73
CA ASN A 92 -13.27 -8.04 -0.32
C ASN A 92 -11.74 -8.01 -0.31
N PRO A 93 -11.09 -8.54 0.74
CA PRO A 93 -9.66 -8.30 0.99
C PRO A 93 -8.75 -8.86 -0.09
N GLU A 94 -9.14 -9.93 -0.78
CA GLU A 94 -8.36 -10.54 -1.86
C GLU A 94 -8.58 -9.87 -3.23
N GLU A 95 -9.55 -8.96 -3.34
CA GLU A 95 -9.85 -8.25 -4.57
C GLU A 95 -8.87 -7.08 -4.76
N PHE A 96 -8.25 -7.00 -5.94
CA PHE A 96 -7.44 -5.86 -6.36
C PHE A 96 -8.36 -4.73 -6.84
N ASN A 97 -8.66 -3.80 -5.94
CA ASN A 97 -9.58 -2.69 -6.14
C ASN A 97 -8.92 -1.35 -5.72
N PRO A 98 -8.22 -0.64 -6.64
CA PRO A 98 -7.61 0.67 -6.37
C PRO A 98 -8.58 1.72 -5.84
N GLU A 99 -9.85 1.67 -6.24
CA GLU A 99 -10.86 2.65 -5.89
C GLU A 99 -11.11 2.73 -4.37
N ARG A 100 -10.70 1.72 -3.59
CA ARG A 100 -10.79 1.77 -2.12
C ARG A 100 -9.92 2.86 -1.49
N PHE A 101 -8.94 3.39 -2.23
CA PHE A 101 -8.06 4.46 -1.77
C PHE A 101 -8.50 5.85 -2.24
N VAL A 102 -9.63 5.97 -2.93
CA VAL A 102 -10.22 7.28 -3.25
C VAL A 102 -10.49 8.03 -1.94
N ASP A 103 -10.03 9.28 -1.87
CA ASP A 103 -10.11 10.15 -0.69
C ASP A 103 -9.46 9.58 0.59
N SER A 104 -8.64 8.54 0.45
CA SER A 104 -7.91 7.94 1.57
C SER A 104 -6.71 8.82 1.94
N PRO A 105 -6.54 9.19 3.22
CA PRO A 105 -5.38 9.96 3.67
C PRO A 105 -4.09 9.13 3.68
N VAL A 106 -4.17 7.84 3.39
CA VAL A 106 -3.09 6.87 3.48
C VAL A 106 -2.05 7.13 2.40
N ASP A 107 -0.79 7.22 2.81
CA ASP A 107 0.36 7.52 1.94
C ASP A 107 1.45 6.44 2.09
N TYR A 108 1.99 5.98 0.96
CA TYR A 108 3.08 5.00 0.93
C TYR A 108 4.45 5.61 1.26
N ARG A 109 4.56 6.94 1.34
CA ARG A 109 5.80 7.67 1.71
C ARG A 109 6.16 7.54 3.20
N GLY A 110 5.34 6.86 3.99
CA GLY A 110 5.58 6.52 5.39
C GLY A 110 4.57 7.13 6.33
N GLN A 111 4.63 6.73 7.61
CA GLN A 111 3.69 7.07 8.69
C GLN A 111 2.32 6.36 8.64
N HIS A 112 1.99 5.68 7.54
CA HIS A 112 0.79 4.86 7.41
C HIS A 112 1.14 3.37 7.29
N PHE A 113 1.15 2.64 8.42
CA PHE A 113 1.59 1.23 8.49
C PHE A 113 0.52 0.22 8.04
N GLU A 114 -0.62 0.71 7.58
CA GLU A 114 -1.67 -0.08 6.92
C GLU A 114 -1.36 -0.36 5.43
N LEU A 115 -0.29 0.26 4.90
CA LEU A 115 0.32 0.01 3.58
C LEU A 115 1.76 -0.52 3.70
#